data_AF-A0A814JGI7-F1
#
_entry.id   AF-A0A814JGI7-F1
#
_cell.length_a   1.000
_cell.length_b   1.000
_cell.length_c   1.000
_cell.angle_alpha   90.00
_cell.angle_beta   90.00
_cell.angle_gamma   90.00
#
_symmetry.space_group_name_H-M   'P 1'
#
loop_
_entity.id
_entity.type
_entity.pdbx_description
1 polymer ?
#
loop_
_entity_poly.entity_id
_entity_poly.type
_entity_poly.pdbx_seq_one_letter_code
_entity_poly.pdbx_strand_id
1 'polypeptide(L)'
;MNPFSIINPSTDEEICQVEEGTKSNVDKAIEAAEKDFQYDSPWRKFDPVARAQLIRKFADLLLRIVDYLAVKMFTLLFAATS
;
A
#
# COMPACT_ATOMS: atom_id res chain seq x y z
N MET A 1 -11.98 8.82 -15.04
CA MET A 1 -11.64 8.42 -13.65
C MET A 1 -11.19 9.69 -12.99
N ASN A 2 -11.94 10.19 -12.01
CA ASN A 2 -11.62 11.47 -11.39
C ASN A 2 -10.73 11.16 -10.17
N PRO A 3 -9.52 11.75 -10.09
CA PRO A 3 -8.65 11.54 -8.94
C PRO A 3 -9.29 12.11 -7.66
N PHE A 4 -9.05 11.44 -6.54
CA PHE A 4 -9.44 11.90 -5.21
C PHE A 4 -8.29 12.74 -4.62
N SER A 5 -8.55 14.00 -4.31
CA SER A 5 -7.58 14.91 -3.72
C SER A 5 -7.49 14.70 -2.20
N ILE A 6 -6.27 14.50 -1.70
CA ILE A 6 -5.97 14.43 -0.28
C ILE A 6 -5.60 15.84 0.19
N ILE A 7 -6.40 16.40 1.12
CA ILE A 7 -6.23 17.76 1.64
C ILE A 7 -5.63 17.74 3.04
N ASN A 8 -4.67 18.62 3.32
CA ASN A 8 -4.13 18.80 4.66
C ASN A 8 -5.13 19.61 5.52
N PRO A 9 -5.63 19.12 6.67
CA PRO A 9 -6.67 19.85 7.40
C PRO A 9 -6.10 21.02 8.20
N SER A 10 -4.77 21.12 8.33
CA SER A 10 -4.11 22.19 9.08
C SER A 10 -3.83 23.41 8.20
N THR A 11 -3.73 23.22 6.89
CA THR A 11 -3.43 24.29 5.92
C THR A 11 -4.50 24.46 4.84
N ASP A 12 -5.43 23.50 4.72
CA ASP A 12 -6.44 23.40 3.65
C ASP A 12 -5.83 23.31 2.23
N GLU A 13 -4.54 22.94 2.15
CA GLU A 13 -3.82 22.78 0.89
C GLU A 13 -3.83 21.33 0.41
N GLU A 14 -3.89 21.14 -0.90
CA GLU A 14 -3.82 19.82 -1.55
C GLU A 14 -2.42 19.21 -1.40
N ILE A 15 -2.36 17.99 -0.85
CA ILE A 15 -1.10 17.23 -0.69
C ILE A 15 -0.81 16.44 -1.96
N CYS A 16 -1.78 15.66 -2.43
CA CYS A 16 -1.67 14.84 -3.64
C CYS A 16 -3.05 14.36 -4.13
N GLN A 17 -3.05 13.83 -5.35
CA GLN A 17 -4.18 13.15 -5.96
C GLN A 17 -3.94 11.65 -5.98
N VAL A 18 -4.94 10.87 -5.54
CA VAL A 18 -4.90 9.41 -5.52
C VAL A 18 -6.03 8.82 -6.34
N GLU A 19 -5.83 7.60 -6.85
CA GLU A 19 -6.87 6.88 -7.58
C GLU A 19 -8.00 6.47 -6.63
N GLU A 20 -9.24 6.71 -7.05
CA GLU A 20 -10.41 6.29 -6.29
C GLU A 20 -10.63 4.76 -6.44
N GLY A 21 -10.80 4.09 -5.29
CA GLY A 21 -11.07 2.65 -5.26
C GLY A 21 -12.47 2.33 -5.75
N THR A 22 -12.62 1.84 -6.98
CA THR A 22 -13.90 1.35 -7.50
C THR A 22 -14.11 -0.14 -7.24
N LYS A 23 -15.36 -0.61 -7.30
CA LYS A 23 -15.67 -2.05 -7.23
C LYS A 23 -14.85 -2.89 -8.21
N SER A 24 -14.66 -2.39 -9.44
CA SER A 24 -13.86 -3.09 -10.45
C SER A 24 -12.38 -3.22 -10.05
N ASN A 25 -11.81 -2.23 -9.35
CA ASN A 25 -10.44 -2.32 -8.84
C ASN A 25 -10.32 -3.39 -7.75
N VAL A 26 -11.33 -3.49 -6.88
CA VAL A 26 -11.40 -4.51 -5.83
C VAL A 26 -11.54 -5.90 -6.44
N ASP A 27 -12.45 -6.09 -7.41
CA ASP A 27 -12.67 -7.38 -8.07
C ASP A 27 -11.38 -7.88 -8.76
N LYS A 28 -10.65 -7.00 -9.45
CA LYS A 28 -9.35 -7.32 -10.06
C LYS A 28 -8.28 -7.68 -9.04
N ALA A 29 -8.25 -7.00 -7.89
CA ALA A 29 -7.30 -7.30 -6.82
C ALA A 29 -7.58 -8.67 -6.19
N ILE A 30 -8.85 -9.03 -6.03
CA ILE A 30 -9.26 -10.36 -5.55
C ILE A 30 -8.85 -11.44 -6.55
N GLU A 31 -9.16 -11.26 -7.84
CA GLU A 31 -8.78 -12.21 -8.90
C GLU A 31 -7.26 -12.45 -8.94
N ALA A 32 -6.47 -11.37 -8.84
CA ALA A 32 -5.01 -11.46 -8.78
C ALA A 32 -4.53 -12.23 -7.54
N ALA A 33 -5.09 -11.93 -6.37
CA ALA A 33 -4.77 -12.64 -5.14
C ALA A 33 -5.12 -14.12 -5.23
N GLU A 34 -6.32 -14.47 -5.69
CA GLU A 34 -6.75 -15.86 -5.87
C GLU A 34 -5.78 -16.64 -6.78
N LYS A 35 -5.37 -16.04 -7.89
CA LYS A 35 -4.37 -16.62 -8.81
C LYS A 35 -3.04 -16.89 -8.11
N ASP A 36 -2.56 -15.95 -7.29
CA ASP A 36 -1.31 -16.11 -6.53
C ASP A 36 -1.42 -17.14 -5.40
N PHE A 37 -2.63 -17.51 -4.97
CA PHE A 37 -2.86 -18.58 -3.99
C PHE A 37 -3.08 -19.98 -4.59
N GLN A 38 -3.24 -20.09 -5.91
CA GLN A 38 -3.41 -21.39 -6.59
C GLN A 38 -2.21 -22.32 -6.35
N TYR A 39 -2.44 -23.64 -6.32
CA TYR A 39 -1.40 -24.63 -5.97
C TYR A 39 -0.13 -24.51 -6.81
N ASP A 40 -0.28 -24.20 -8.10
CA ASP A 40 0.84 -24.14 -9.03
C ASP A 40 1.54 -22.77 -9.08
N SER A 41 1.08 -21.79 -8.29
CA SER A 41 1.54 -20.41 -8.37
C SER A 41 3.01 -20.26 -7.94
N PRO A 42 3.74 -19.28 -8.50
CA PRO A 42 5.10 -18.98 -8.09
C PRO A 42 5.21 -18.66 -6.59
N TRP A 43 4.20 -18.00 -6.01
CA TRP A 43 4.19 -17.64 -4.60
C TRP A 43 4.02 -18.84 -3.65
N ARG A 44 3.19 -19.83 -4.05
CA ARG A 44 2.98 -21.07 -3.29
C ARG A 44 4.17 -22.02 -3.38
N LYS A 45 4.84 -22.07 -4.53
CA LYS A 45 6.06 -22.85 -4.75
C LYS A 45 7.33 -22.18 -4.24
N PHE A 46 7.25 -20.92 -3.82
CA PHE A 46 8.41 -20.17 -3.39
C PHE A 46 9.06 -20.83 -2.18
N ASP A 47 10.39 -20.98 -2.21
CA ASP A 47 11.14 -21.57 -1.11
C ASP A 47 10.84 -20.82 0.21
N PRO A 48 10.41 -21.51 1.28
CA PRO A 48 9.99 -20.86 2.52
C PRO A 48 11.07 -19.97 3.14
N VAL A 49 12.34 -20.37 3.05
CA VAL A 49 13.48 -19.62 3.62
C VAL A 49 13.74 -18.37 2.80
N ALA A 50 13.77 -18.49 1.47
CA ALA A 50 13.93 -17.36 0.56
C ALA A 50 12.78 -16.35 0.72
N ARG A 51 11.52 -16.81 0.89
CA ARG A 51 10.38 -15.93 1.17
C ARG A 51 10.54 -15.18 2.49
N ALA A 52 10.98 -15.87 3.54
CA ALA A 52 11.23 -15.23 4.83
C ALA A 52 12.37 -14.20 4.75
N GLN A 53 13.39 -14.43 3.93
CA GLN A 53 14.45 -13.46 3.67
C GLN A 53 13.93 -12.23 2.93
N LEU A 54 13.04 -12.39 1.95
CA LEU A 54 12.39 -11.26 1.26
C LEU A 54 11.57 -10.40 2.23
N ILE A 55 10.77 -11.02 3.09
CA ILE A 55 9.97 -10.30 4.10
C ILE A 55 10.88 -9.55 5.08
N ARG A 56 12.00 -10.15 5.50
CA ARG A 56 13.00 -9.46 6.35
C ARG A 56 13.63 -8.27 5.64
N LYS A 57 14.03 -8.42 4.38
CA LYS A 57 14.57 -7.29 3.58
C LYS A 57 13.54 -6.17 3.44
N PHE A 58 12.26 -6.51 3.25
CA PHE A 58 11.18 -5.52 3.23
C PHE A 58 11.08 -4.76 4.57
N ALA A 59 11.15 -5.46 5.70
CA ALA A 59 11.17 -4.84 7.01
C ALA A 59 12.41 -3.93 7.21
N ASP A 60 13.59 -4.37 6.76
CA ASP A 60 14.81 -3.57 6.82
C ASP A 60 14.68 -2.28 5.99
N LEU A 61 14.04 -2.37 4.81
CA LEU A 61 13.78 -1.20 3.96
C LEU A 61 12.80 -0.24 4.62
N LEU A 62 11.74 -0.75 5.26
CA LEU A 62 10.80 0.08 6.03
C LEU A 62 11.48 0.80 7.18
N LEU A 63 12.35 0.12 7.93
CA LEU A 63 13.10 0.71 9.04
C LEU A 63 14.01 1.85 8.58
N ARG A 64 14.63 1.74 7.40
CA ARG A 64 15.47 2.81 6.83
C ARG A 64 14.69 4.08 6.50
N ILE A 65 13.40 3.97 6.19
CA ILE A 65 12.56 5.12 5.82
C ILE A 65 11.58 5.50 6.93
N VAL A 66 11.77 5.00 8.16
CA VAL A 66 10.81 5.16 9.26
C VAL A 66 10.52 6.63 9.59
N ASP A 67 11.53 7.50 9.56
CA ASP A 67 11.37 8.93 9.83
C ASP A 67 10.51 9.60 8.76
N TYR A 68 10.76 9.25 7.49
CA TYR A 68 9.95 9.75 6.37
C TYR A 68 8.51 9.25 6.46
N LEU A 69 8.31 7.96 6.78
CA LEU A 69 6.98 7.39 6.99
C LEU A 69 6.25 8.05 8.15
N ALA A 70 6.94 8.35 9.26
CA ALA A 70 6.35 9.01 10.41
C ALA A 70 5.84 10.42 10.08
N VAL A 71 6.64 11.22 9.37
CA VAL A 71 6.25 12.56 8.92
C VAL A 71 5.05 12.50 7.96
N LYS A 72 5.08 11.57 7.00
CA LYS A 72 3.98 11.38 6.05
C LYS A 72 2.71 10.88 6.72
N MET A 73 2.83 9.94 7.65
CA MET A 73 1.69 9.41 8.39
C MET A 73 1.04 10.47 9.27
N PHE A 74 1.84 11.32 9.93
CA PHE A 74 1.30 12.47 10.68
C PHE A 74 0.49 13.37 9.72
N THR A 75 1.08 13.78 8.59
CA THR A 75 0.42 14.66 7.60
C THR A 75 -0.89 14.06 7.06
N LEU A 76 -0.93 12.75 6.80
CA LEU A 76 -2.10 12.04 6.25
C LEU A 76 -3.16 11.72 7.31
N LEU A 77 -2.79 11.48 8.57
CA LEU A 77 -3.76 11.19 9.64
C LEU A 77 -4.65 12.39 9.92
N PHE A 78 -4.08 13.59 9.82
CA PHE A 78 -4.83 14.82 9.86
C PHE A 78 -5.72 14.96 8.59
N ALA A 79 -5.23 14.60 7.40
CA ALA A 79 -5.99 14.69 6.13
C ALA A 79 -7.31 13.91 6.07
N ALA A 80 -7.45 12.82 6.81
CA ALA A 80 -8.59 11.90 6.68
C ALA A 80 -9.78 12.19 7.63
N THR A 81 -9.79 13.28 8.41
CA THR A 81 -10.83 13.57 9.40
C THR A 81 -11.92 14.55 8.94
N SER A 82 -12.21 14.64 7.64
CA SER A 82 -13.26 15.54 7.09
C SER A 82 -14.10 14.87 6.03
#